data_AF-A0A534HQ45-F1
#
_entry.id   AF-A0A534HQ45-F1
#
_cell.length_a   1.000
_cell.length_b   1.000
_cell.length_c   1.000
_cell.angle_alpha   90.00
_cell.angle_beta   90.00
_cell.angle_gamma   90.00
#
_symmetry.space_group_name_H-M   'P 1'
#
loop_
_entity.id
_entity.type
_entity.pdbx_description
1 polymer ?
#
loop_
_entity_poly.entity_id
_entity_poly.type
_entity_poly.pdbx_seq_one_letter_code
_entity_poly.pdbx_strand_id
1 'polypeptide(L)'
;MALALIPCSAQTARAAADSARARHVIVISVDGLHESDLEAYIANHATSTLAKFVNEGASYSNAHTPFPSDSFPGLTAIMTGAHPRSAGVYYDDSWNRSLLPAGTTSCAGVAPGVEVTYFEQLDIDLNSIDAGSGVGDLSTFAAIRQNIYKMSQQARDAIDPKQLPVEPATCQPVYPHTYLRVNTIFEVAKAHGLHTAWSDKHVAYDLVNGPSGTGVDDLFAPEINSLVPTDTLDGLPTPYGAGDDWTKDNLYTQFYDSLKVQAVLNWAHGGDHDGTPNPAGAPAIYGMNFQTVSTAQKLNFS
;
A
#
# COMPACT_ATOMS: atom_id res chain seq x y z
N MET A 1 15.49 -0.97 56.24
CA MET A 1 15.08 -2.38 56.37
C MET A 1 15.34 -3.06 55.03
N ALA A 2 15.77 -4.31 55.07
CA ALA A 2 16.70 -4.96 54.14
C ALA A 2 16.33 -5.02 52.65
N LEU A 3 17.39 -4.95 51.84
CA LEU A 3 17.51 -5.29 50.43
C LEU A 3 17.35 -6.81 50.23
N ALA A 4 16.68 -7.24 49.16
CA ALA A 4 16.87 -8.57 48.59
C ALA A 4 16.85 -8.48 47.05
N LEU A 5 18.04 -8.35 46.47
CA LEU A 5 18.30 -8.64 45.06
C LEU A 5 18.40 -10.16 44.93
N ILE A 6 17.47 -10.76 44.20
CA ILE A 6 17.58 -12.15 43.76
C ILE A 6 18.33 -12.14 42.43
N PRO A 7 19.54 -12.71 42.34
CA PRO A 7 20.17 -12.95 41.05
C PRO A 7 19.42 -14.10 40.39
N CYS A 8 18.49 -13.80 39.48
CA CYS A 8 17.98 -14.84 38.60
C CYS A 8 19.04 -15.10 37.53
N SER A 9 19.67 -16.26 37.67
CA SER A 9 20.63 -16.84 36.74
C SER A 9 20.22 -16.55 35.30
N ALA A 10 21.10 -15.87 34.55
CA ALA A 10 21.03 -15.81 33.10
C ALA A 10 21.25 -17.22 32.54
N GLN A 11 20.20 -18.04 32.56
CA GLN A 11 20.12 -19.22 31.72
C GLN A 11 19.89 -18.71 30.31
N THR A 12 20.89 -18.96 29.48
CA THR A 12 20.89 -18.91 28.03
C THR A 12 19.67 -19.64 27.46
N ALA A 13 18.51 -18.99 27.44
CA ALA A 13 17.36 -19.35 26.60
C ALA A 13 17.60 -18.94 25.13
N ARG A 14 18.87 -18.94 24.69
CA ARG A 14 19.29 -18.47 23.36
C ARG A 14 19.50 -19.62 22.36
N ALA A 15 19.01 -20.83 22.65
CA ALA A 15 19.24 -21.99 21.79
C ALA A 15 18.09 -23.01 21.71
N ALA A 16 16.93 -22.77 22.35
CA ALA A 16 15.81 -23.73 22.37
C ALA A 16 14.54 -23.25 21.66
N ALA A 17 14.57 -22.11 20.96
CA ALA A 17 13.42 -21.54 20.24
C ALA A 17 13.61 -21.53 18.71
N ASP A 18 14.39 -22.47 18.16
CA ASP A 18 14.50 -22.69 16.71
C ASP A 18 13.35 -23.59 16.16
N SER A 19 12.35 -23.93 16.98
CA SER A 19 11.13 -24.59 16.52
C SER A 19 10.10 -23.55 16.03
N ALA A 20 10.12 -23.36 14.71
CA ALA A 20 9.25 -22.52 13.87
C ALA A 20 9.55 -21.00 13.89
N ARG A 21 10.70 -20.60 13.34
CA ARG A 21 10.82 -19.23 12.81
C ARG A 21 9.76 -19.02 11.73
N ALA A 22 8.97 -17.95 11.83
CA ALA A 22 8.06 -17.54 10.79
C ALA A 22 8.83 -17.39 9.46
N ARG A 23 8.35 -18.06 8.41
CA ARG A 23 8.96 -18.01 7.06
C ARG A 23 8.40 -16.86 6.23
N HIS A 24 7.15 -16.52 6.49
CA HIS A 24 6.38 -15.51 5.77
C HIS A 24 5.60 -14.66 6.77
N VAL A 25 5.52 -13.37 6.51
CA VAL A 25 4.70 -12.39 7.23
C VAL A 25 3.74 -11.78 6.22
N ILE A 26 2.44 -11.86 6.52
CA ILE A 26 1.41 -11.19 5.74
C ILE A 26 0.98 -9.93 6.51
N VAL A 27 1.05 -8.78 5.86
CA VAL A 27 0.58 -7.50 6.41
C VAL A 27 -0.72 -7.13 5.70
N ILE A 28 -1.82 -7.06 6.44
CA ILE A 28 -3.11 -6.62 5.90
C ILE A 28 -3.47 -5.29 6.55
N SER A 29 -3.53 -4.22 5.75
CA SER A 29 -4.07 -2.93 6.16
C SER A 29 -5.51 -2.83 5.70
N VAL A 30 -6.44 -2.42 6.57
CA VAL A 30 -7.84 -2.19 6.19
C VAL A 30 -8.15 -0.72 6.39
N ASP A 31 -8.26 0.01 5.29
CA ASP A 31 -8.52 1.44 5.28
C ASP A 31 -9.89 1.73 5.91
N GLY A 32 -9.95 2.72 6.80
CA GLY A 32 -11.17 3.11 7.52
C GLY A 32 -11.65 2.15 8.60
N LEU A 33 -10.99 1.01 8.86
CA LEU A 33 -11.46 0.08 9.89
C LEU A 33 -11.21 0.63 11.30
N HIS A 34 -12.24 1.17 11.95
CA HIS A 34 -12.15 1.58 13.35
C HIS A 34 -12.22 0.37 14.27
N GLU A 35 -11.66 0.50 15.48
CA GLU A 35 -11.76 -0.52 16.54
C GLU A 35 -13.23 -0.90 16.80
N SER A 36 -14.13 0.08 16.87
CA SER A 36 -15.57 -0.15 17.06
C SER A 36 -16.22 -0.96 15.92
N ASP A 37 -15.74 -0.80 14.69
CA ASP A 37 -16.27 -1.55 13.54
C ASP A 37 -15.87 -3.03 13.65
N LEU A 38 -14.62 -3.29 14.04
CA LEU A 38 -14.12 -4.65 14.25
C LEU A 38 -14.85 -5.33 15.42
N GLU A 39 -15.04 -4.62 16.54
CA GLU A 39 -15.80 -5.12 17.69
C GLU A 39 -17.24 -5.49 17.31
N ALA A 40 -17.94 -4.57 16.62
CA ALA A 40 -19.30 -4.80 16.16
C ALA A 40 -19.38 -5.96 15.17
N TYR A 41 -18.44 -6.07 14.24
CA TYR A 41 -18.39 -7.16 13.26
C TYR A 41 -18.21 -8.52 13.95
N ILE A 42 -17.25 -8.64 14.87
CA ILE A 42 -16.98 -9.90 15.57
C ILE A 42 -18.15 -10.33 16.45
N ALA A 43 -18.82 -9.39 17.11
CA ALA A 43 -20.02 -9.67 17.90
C ALA A 43 -21.17 -10.26 17.07
N ASN A 44 -21.31 -9.83 15.81
CA ASN A 44 -22.36 -10.30 14.90
C ASN A 44 -21.91 -11.49 14.03
N HIS A 45 -20.60 -11.73 13.91
CA HIS A 45 -20.01 -12.76 13.04
C HIS A 45 -18.94 -13.58 13.79
N ALA A 46 -19.34 -14.22 14.89
CA ALA A 46 -18.43 -14.92 15.81
C ALA A 46 -17.62 -16.07 15.19
N THR A 47 -18.02 -16.60 14.02
CA THR A 47 -17.31 -17.68 13.30
C THR A 47 -16.46 -17.18 12.12
N SER A 48 -16.43 -15.86 11.89
CA SER A 48 -15.66 -15.23 10.80
C SER A 48 -14.14 -15.37 10.97
N THR A 49 -13.40 -15.18 9.88
CA THR A 49 -11.93 -15.18 9.91
C THR A 49 -11.38 -14.09 10.83
N LEU A 50 -11.98 -12.88 10.85
CA LEU A 50 -11.58 -11.80 11.75
C LEU A 50 -11.82 -12.16 13.22
N ALA A 51 -12.96 -12.79 13.53
CA ALA A 51 -13.23 -13.29 14.88
C ALA A 51 -12.20 -14.34 15.32
N LYS A 52 -11.80 -15.25 14.42
CA LYS A 52 -10.73 -16.22 14.70
C LYS A 52 -9.40 -15.52 14.97
N PHE A 53 -8.99 -14.56 14.14
CA PHE A 53 -7.73 -13.82 14.37
C PHE A 53 -7.70 -13.11 15.73
N VAL A 54 -8.80 -12.48 16.13
CA VAL A 54 -8.87 -11.78 17.43
C VAL A 54 -8.90 -12.76 18.59
N ASN A 55 -9.66 -13.87 18.49
CA ASN A 55 -9.84 -14.82 19.59
C ASN A 55 -8.64 -15.76 19.78
N GLU A 56 -7.90 -16.07 18.72
CA GLU A 56 -6.78 -17.02 18.74
C GLU A 56 -5.41 -16.32 18.66
N GLY A 57 -5.39 -15.04 18.29
CA GLY A 57 -4.18 -14.23 18.16
C GLY A 57 -3.96 -13.26 19.32
N ALA A 58 -3.17 -12.22 19.05
CA ALA A 58 -3.00 -11.08 19.95
C ALA A 58 -3.73 -9.86 19.36
N SER A 59 -4.64 -9.29 20.15
CA SER A 59 -5.34 -8.06 19.81
C SER A 59 -4.85 -6.92 20.70
N TYR A 60 -4.62 -5.75 20.10
CA TYR A 60 -4.23 -4.53 20.79
C TYR A 60 -5.34 -3.51 20.64
N SER A 61 -5.97 -3.15 21.76
CA SER A 61 -6.98 -2.09 21.84
C SER A 61 -6.33 -0.72 22.00
N ASN A 62 -7.04 0.36 21.64
CA ASN A 62 -6.54 1.74 21.77
C ASN A 62 -5.21 1.95 21.02
N ALA A 63 -5.08 1.35 19.83
CA ALA A 63 -4.03 1.67 18.88
C ALA A 63 -4.38 2.96 18.13
N HIS A 64 -3.39 3.83 17.89
CA HIS A 64 -3.60 5.11 17.23
C HIS A 64 -2.79 5.22 15.95
N THR A 65 -3.43 5.72 14.90
CA THR A 65 -2.76 6.19 13.68
C THR A 65 -2.01 7.49 13.96
N PRO A 66 -1.01 7.85 13.13
CA PRO A 66 -0.41 9.17 13.17
C PRO A 66 -1.45 10.28 12.94
N PHE A 67 -1.12 11.50 13.35
CA PHE A 67 -1.85 12.70 12.93
C PHE A 67 -1.10 13.43 11.81
N PRO A 68 -1.76 13.81 10.70
CA PRO A 68 -3.17 13.54 10.38
C PRO A 68 -3.43 12.05 10.08
N SER A 69 -4.62 11.57 10.43
CA SER A 69 -5.00 10.17 10.24
C SER A 69 -5.57 9.98 8.83
N ASP A 70 -4.72 9.50 7.93
CA ASP A 70 -5.07 9.13 6.55
C ASP A 70 -4.20 7.94 6.10
N SER A 71 -4.56 7.36 4.96
CA SER A 71 -3.93 6.27 4.22
C SER A 71 -2.42 6.45 4.09
N PHE A 72 -1.95 7.57 3.52
CA PHE A 72 -0.53 7.77 3.21
C PHE A 72 0.35 7.88 4.48
N PRO A 73 0.07 8.76 5.47
CA PRO A 73 0.82 8.79 6.72
C PRO A 73 0.63 7.53 7.57
N GLY A 74 -0.56 6.92 7.55
CA GLY A 74 -0.86 5.68 8.28
C GLY A 74 -0.03 4.51 7.77
N LEU A 75 0.01 4.30 6.46
CA LEU A 75 0.81 3.25 5.85
C LEU A 75 2.31 3.53 6.04
N THR A 76 2.75 4.79 5.91
CA THR A 76 4.14 5.16 6.19
C THR A 76 4.56 4.70 7.58
N ALA A 77 3.71 4.91 8.60
CA ALA A 77 4.01 4.48 9.96
C ALA A 77 4.04 2.96 10.11
N ILE A 78 3.14 2.20 9.45
CA ILE A 78 3.18 0.73 9.44
C ILE A 78 4.49 0.23 8.81
N MET A 79 4.89 0.83 7.69
CA MET A 79 6.03 0.37 6.90
C MET A 79 7.38 0.78 7.47
N THR A 80 7.45 1.79 8.33
CA THR A 80 8.72 2.34 8.84
C THR A 80 8.84 2.34 10.36
N GLY A 81 7.74 2.22 11.09
CA GLY A 81 7.67 2.48 12.52
C GLY A 81 7.91 3.95 12.89
N ALA A 82 7.99 4.86 11.92
CA ALA A 82 8.35 6.26 12.14
C ALA A 82 7.11 7.17 12.16
N HIS A 83 7.19 8.23 12.98
CA HIS A 83 6.23 9.34 12.93
C HIS A 83 6.41 10.16 11.65
N PRO A 84 5.36 10.81 11.09
CA PRO A 84 5.45 11.67 9.91
C PRO A 84 6.67 12.60 9.86
N ARG A 85 6.93 13.31 10.97
CA ARG A 85 8.11 14.18 11.13
C ARG A 85 9.45 13.48 10.88
N SER A 86 9.65 12.28 11.43
CA SER A 86 10.89 11.50 11.27
C SER A 86 10.95 10.81 9.91
N ALA A 87 9.82 10.33 9.40
CA ALA A 87 9.71 9.74 8.08
C ALA A 87 9.99 10.77 6.97
N GLY A 88 9.71 12.05 7.22
CA GLY A 88 9.81 13.12 6.22
C GLY A 88 8.54 13.30 5.40
N VAL A 89 7.54 12.46 5.60
CA VAL A 89 6.25 12.44 4.89
C VAL A 89 5.17 12.88 5.87
N TYR A 90 4.55 14.04 5.62
CA TYR A 90 3.44 14.53 6.44
C TYR A 90 2.07 14.06 5.94
N TYR A 91 1.90 14.09 4.62
CA TYR A 91 0.68 13.75 3.89
C TYR A 91 1.07 13.43 2.43
N ASP A 92 0.17 12.84 1.65
CA ASP A 92 0.33 12.62 0.21
C ASP A 92 0.31 13.94 -0.57
N ASP A 93 -0.57 14.86 -0.19
CA ASP A 93 -0.60 16.23 -0.68
C ASP A 93 0.01 17.21 0.33
N SER A 94 1.16 17.82 -0.01
CA SER A 94 1.86 18.71 0.93
C SER A 94 2.68 19.80 0.27
N TRP A 95 2.88 20.93 0.96
CA TRP A 95 3.76 22.01 0.47
C TRP A 95 5.22 21.81 0.89
N ASN A 96 6.12 21.70 -0.09
CA ASN A 96 7.57 21.63 0.13
C ASN A 96 8.26 22.92 -0.30
N ARG A 97 8.92 23.59 0.65
CA ARG A 97 9.62 24.88 0.42
C ARG A 97 11.01 24.75 -0.21
N SER A 98 11.54 23.53 -0.33
CA SER A 98 12.92 23.28 -0.78
C SER A 98 12.99 22.71 -2.19
N LEU A 99 11.93 22.04 -2.66
CA LEU A 99 11.86 21.48 -3.99
C LEU A 99 11.38 22.51 -5.02
N LEU A 100 11.73 22.27 -6.29
CA LEU A 100 11.29 23.08 -7.43
C LEU A 100 9.96 22.55 -7.99
N PRO A 101 9.17 23.40 -8.67
CA PRO A 101 7.93 23.02 -9.34
C PRO A 101 8.05 21.77 -10.22
N ALA A 102 6.97 21.00 -10.27
CA ALA A 102 6.86 19.85 -11.17
C ALA A 102 7.09 20.26 -12.63
N GLY A 103 7.73 19.38 -13.40
CA GLY A 103 8.08 19.64 -14.80
C GLY A 103 9.28 20.58 -15.01
N THR A 104 9.98 20.99 -13.95
CA THR A 104 11.21 21.79 -14.08
C THR A 104 12.33 20.98 -14.77
N THR A 105 12.75 21.42 -15.96
CA THR A 105 13.85 20.78 -16.72
C THR A 105 15.15 21.60 -16.74
N SER A 106 15.10 22.85 -16.30
CA SER A 106 16.25 23.75 -16.18
C SER A 106 16.20 24.46 -14.83
N CYS A 107 16.99 23.97 -13.87
CA CYS A 107 16.86 24.38 -12.46
C CYS A 107 17.53 25.71 -12.09
N ALA A 108 18.45 26.21 -12.93
CA ALA A 108 19.16 27.45 -12.64
C ALA A 108 18.21 28.65 -12.58
N GLY A 109 18.18 29.34 -11.43
CA GLY A 109 17.37 30.54 -11.22
C GLY A 109 15.89 30.28 -10.96
N VAL A 110 15.46 29.03 -10.86
CA VAL A 110 14.07 28.67 -10.48
C VAL A 110 13.91 28.82 -8.97
N ALA A 111 12.83 29.48 -8.54
CA ALA A 111 12.53 29.64 -7.13
C ALA A 111 11.94 28.34 -6.54
N PRO A 112 12.39 27.91 -5.33
CA PRO A 112 11.84 26.74 -4.67
C PRO A 112 10.49 27.05 -4.00
N GLY A 113 9.70 25.99 -3.75
CA GLY A 113 8.33 26.07 -3.28
C GLY A 113 7.38 25.38 -4.26
N VAL A 114 6.85 24.23 -3.87
CA VAL A 114 5.99 23.40 -4.72
C VAL A 114 5.00 22.60 -3.88
N GLU A 115 3.82 22.38 -4.43
CA GLU A 115 2.87 21.37 -3.98
C GLU A 115 3.34 19.99 -4.43
N VAL A 116 3.57 19.10 -3.48
CA VAL A 116 3.99 17.71 -3.72
C VAL A 116 2.73 16.85 -3.70
N THR A 117 2.38 16.29 -4.85
CA THR A 117 1.12 15.58 -5.09
C THR A 117 1.36 14.06 -5.19
N TYR A 118 1.73 13.41 -4.10
CA TYR A 118 1.96 11.95 -4.06
C TYR A 118 0.67 11.15 -3.86
N PHE A 119 -0.29 11.42 -4.73
CA PHE A 119 -1.59 10.75 -4.83
C PHE A 119 -1.86 10.39 -6.31
N GLU A 120 -3.11 10.16 -6.69
CA GLU A 120 -3.50 9.69 -8.03
C GLU A 120 -3.08 10.63 -9.18
N GLN A 121 -2.72 11.89 -8.89
CA GLN A 121 -2.20 12.84 -9.87
C GLN A 121 -0.87 12.42 -10.51
N LEU A 122 -0.13 11.50 -9.88
CA LEU A 122 1.14 10.99 -10.41
C LEU A 122 1.00 10.04 -11.60
N ASP A 123 -0.18 9.49 -11.84
CA ASP A 123 -0.41 8.50 -12.87
C ASP A 123 -0.06 9.03 -14.27
N ILE A 124 0.43 8.14 -15.15
CA ILE A 124 0.53 8.45 -16.58
C ILE A 124 -0.87 8.70 -17.18
N ASP A 125 -1.84 7.89 -16.77
CA ASP A 125 -3.26 8.11 -17.07
C ASP A 125 -4.14 7.71 -15.88
N LEU A 126 -4.54 8.73 -15.10
CA LEU A 126 -5.46 8.60 -13.98
C LEU A 126 -6.79 7.94 -14.38
N ASN A 127 -7.23 8.05 -15.63
CA ASN A 127 -8.53 7.50 -16.04
C ASN A 127 -8.51 5.99 -16.25
N SER A 128 -7.33 5.37 -16.26
CA SER A 128 -7.17 3.93 -16.49
C SER A 128 -6.77 3.21 -15.20
N ILE A 129 -7.40 2.08 -14.89
CA ILE A 129 -7.10 1.27 -13.68
C ILE A 129 -5.64 0.78 -13.64
N ASP A 130 -4.95 0.73 -14.78
CA ASP A 130 -3.52 0.39 -14.83
C ASP A 130 -2.60 1.61 -14.70
N ALA A 131 -3.12 2.77 -14.29
CA ALA A 131 -2.40 4.05 -14.17
C ALA A 131 -1.75 4.52 -15.49
N GLY A 132 -2.17 3.97 -16.64
CA GLY A 132 -1.57 4.23 -17.95
C GLY A 132 -0.42 3.28 -18.32
N SER A 133 -0.26 2.16 -17.61
CA SER A 133 0.76 1.13 -17.91
C SER A 133 0.65 0.52 -19.31
N GLY A 134 -0.54 0.57 -19.93
CA GLY A 134 -0.78 0.08 -21.29
C GLY A 134 -0.91 -1.44 -21.37
N VAL A 135 -1.61 -2.07 -20.42
CA VAL A 135 -1.70 -3.54 -20.30
C VAL A 135 -2.65 -4.23 -21.31
N GLY A 136 -3.32 -3.44 -22.14
CA GLY A 136 -4.22 -3.92 -23.20
C GLY A 136 -5.66 -3.50 -22.99
N ASP A 137 -6.61 -4.39 -23.31
CA ASP A 137 -8.04 -4.11 -23.18
C ASP A 137 -8.48 -4.12 -21.71
N LEU A 138 -9.05 -3.01 -21.26
CA LEU A 138 -9.61 -2.81 -19.92
C LEU A 138 -11.07 -2.34 -19.98
N SER A 139 -11.73 -2.49 -21.13
CA SER A 139 -13.07 -1.93 -21.39
C SER A 139 -14.23 -2.63 -20.66
N THR A 140 -13.99 -3.80 -20.07
CA THR A 140 -14.98 -4.60 -19.34
C THR A 140 -14.36 -5.17 -18.06
N PHE A 141 -15.17 -5.50 -17.05
CA PHE A 141 -14.70 -6.17 -15.83
C PHE A 141 -13.98 -7.50 -16.15
N ALA A 142 -14.44 -8.24 -17.16
CA ALA A 142 -13.78 -9.47 -17.60
C ALA A 142 -12.40 -9.20 -18.23
N ALA A 143 -12.28 -8.15 -19.06
CA ALA A 143 -11.01 -7.75 -19.65
C ALA A 143 -10.02 -7.25 -18.59
N ILE A 144 -10.49 -6.48 -17.60
CA ILE A 144 -9.69 -6.05 -16.44
C ILE A 144 -9.11 -7.26 -15.71
N ARG A 145 -9.93 -8.25 -15.32
CA ARG A 145 -9.45 -9.47 -14.66
C ARG A 145 -8.39 -10.24 -15.45
N GLN A 146 -8.38 -10.12 -16.78
CA GLN A 146 -7.43 -10.81 -17.63
C GLN A 146 -6.13 -10.03 -17.83
N ASN A 147 -6.21 -8.70 -17.91
CA ASN A 147 -5.11 -7.87 -18.38
C ASN A 147 -4.43 -7.06 -17.27
N ILE A 148 -5.10 -6.75 -16.17
CA ILE A 148 -4.55 -5.88 -15.12
C ILE A 148 -3.23 -6.40 -14.53
N TYR A 149 -3.07 -7.72 -14.45
CA TYR A 149 -1.85 -8.32 -13.91
C TYR A 149 -0.65 -8.28 -14.86
N LYS A 150 -0.75 -7.64 -16.03
CA LYS A 150 0.42 -7.38 -16.89
C LYS A 150 1.12 -6.06 -16.53
N MET A 151 0.65 -5.36 -15.50
CA MET A 151 1.32 -4.17 -14.96
C MET A 151 2.75 -4.52 -14.57
N SER A 152 3.63 -3.52 -14.54
CA SER A 152 5.00 -3.72 -14.07
C SER A 152 5.01 -4.14 -12.60
N GLN A 153 6.02 -4.93 -12.22
CA GLN A 153 6.35 -5.21 -10.81
C GLN A 153 6.84 -3.95 -10.07
N GLN A 154 7.04 -2.84 -10.78
CA GLN A 154 7.53 -1.59 -10.25
C GLN A 154 6.48 -0.50 -10.53
N ALA A 155 5.66 -0.16 -9.52
CA ALA A 155 4.60 0.85 -9.70
C ALA A 155 5.10 2.20 -10.23
N ARG A 156 6.34 2.58 -9.92
CA ARG A 156 6.98 3.80 -10.46
C ARG A 156 7.08 3.85 -11.98
N ASP A 157 6.96 2.72 -12.68
CA ASP A 157 6.97 2.69 -14.15
C ASP A 157 5.71 3.33 -14.75
N ALA A 158 4.65 3.48 -13.95
CA ALA A 158 3.41 4.15 -14.31
C ALA A 158 3.25 5.53 -13.64
N ILE A 159 4.33 6.10 -13.09
CA ILE A 159 4.37 7.50 -12.62
C ILE A 159 4.81 8.40 -13.78
N ASP A 160 4.05 9.47 -14.08
CA ASP A 160 4.48 10.56 -14.96
C ASP A 160 5.55 11.41 -14.27
N PRO A 161 6.83 11.38 -14.72
CA PRO A 161 7.89 12.14 -14.08
C PRO A 161 7.70 13.66 -14.16
N LYS A 162 6.81 14.14 -15.05
CA LYS A 162 6.49 15.58 -15.16
C LYS A 162 5.62 16.08 -14.01
N GLN A 163 4.93 15.19 -13.30
CA GLN A 163 4.11 15.53 -12.13
C GLN A 163 4.94 15.57 -10.84
N LEU A 164 6.16 15.03 -10.88
CA LEU A 164 7.03 14.97 -9.72
C LEU A 164 7.72 16.33 -9.46
N PRO A 165 7.84 16.75 -8.19
CA PRO A 165 8.68 17.88 -7.82
C PRO A 165 10.15 17.59 -8.14
N VAL A 166 10.97 18.63 -8.29
CA VAL A 166 12.37 18.48 -8.74
C VAL A 166 13.35 18.92 -7.65
N GLU A 167 14.38 18.12 -7.40
CA GLU A 167 15.46 18.44 -6.46
C GLU A 167 16.40 19.50 -7.07
N PRO A 168 16.53 20.71 -6.48
CA PRO A 168 17.36 21.77 -7.04
C PRO A 168 18.83 21.37 -7.26
N ALA A 169 19.40 20.55 -6.37
CA ALA A 169 20.82 20.20 -6.41
C ALA A 169 21.18 19.27 -7.57
N THR A 170 20.28 18.33 -7.91
CA THR A 170 20.52 17.31 -8.94
C THR A 170 19.76 17.60 -10.24
N CYS A 171 18.77 18.50 -10.19
CA CYS A 171 17.82 18.75 -11.24
C CYS A 171 17.11 17.49 -11.72
N GLN A 172 16.79 16.59 -10.79
CA GLN A 172 16.07 15.34 -11.04
C GLN A 172 14.70 15.32 -10.35
N PRO A 173 13.70 14.65 -10.94
CA PRO A 173 12.44 14.35 -10.27
C PRO A 173 12.64 13.62 -8.95
N VAL A 174 11.86 13.97 -7.94
CA VAL A 174 11.84 13.33 -6.62
C VAL A 174 10.65 12.39 -6.56
N TYR A 175 10.93 11.09 -6.67
CA TYR A 175 9.94 10.02 -6.56
C TYR A 175 9.50 9.81 -5.10
N PRO A 176 8.28 9.29 -4.85
CA PRO A 176 7.77 9.04 -3.51
C PRO A 176 8.74 8.30 -2.59
N HIS A 177 9.37 7.23 -3.07
CA HIS A 177 10.35 6.45 -2.29
C HIS A 177 11.58 7.26 -1.85
N THR A 178 12.06 8.19 -2.69
CA THR A 178 13.20 9.06 -2.39
C THR A 178 12.86 10.20 -1.42
N TYR A 179 11.57 10.53 -1.28
CA TYR A 179 11.11 11.54 -0.34
C TYR A 179 11.13 11.06 1.11
N LEU A 180 11.05 9.74 1.31
CA LEU A 180 11.17 9.10 2.61
C LEU A 180 12.60 9.25 3.15
N ARG A 181 12.73 9.47 4.46
CA ARG A 181 14.03 9.71 5.14
C ARG A 181 14.53 8.53 5.95
N VAL A 182 13.73 7.48 6.06
CA VAL A 182 13.97 6.31 6.90
C VAL A 182 13.68 5.06 6.10
N ASN A 183 14.28 3.94 6.52
CA ASN A 183 14.08 2.70 5.82
C ASN A 183 12.70 2.11 6.08
N THR A 184 12.20 1.32 5.13
CA THR A 184 10.99 0.51 5.32
C THR A 184 11.33 -0.89 5.83
N ILE A 185 10.33 -1.62 6.36
CA ILE A 185 10.45 -3.04 6.71
C ILE A 185 10.92 -3.87 5.52
N PHE A 186 10.57 -3.45 4.31
CA PHE A 186 10.94 -4.12 3.08
C PHE A 186 12.43 -3.94 2.79
N GLU A 187 12.99 -2.74 2.92
CA GLU A 187 14.44 -2.53 2.77
C GLU A 187 15.26 -3.32 3.78
N VAL A 188 14.76 -3.44 5.02
CA VAL A 188 15.39 -4.31 6.03
C VAL A 188 15.39 -5.77 5.56
N ALA A 189 14.26 -6.28 5.04
CA ALA A 189 14.18 -7.63 4.50
C ALA A 189 15.12 -7.83 3.28
N LYS A 190 15.16 -6.86 2.36
CA LYS A 190 16.04 -6.88 1.17
C LYS A 190 17.52 -6.89 1.54
N ALA A 191 17.93 -6.14 2.55
CA ALA A 191 19.30 -6.17 3.07
C ALA A 191 19.72 -7.56 3.58
N HIS A 192 18.76 -8.44 3.87
CA HIS A 192 18.96 -9.83 4.26
C HIS A 192 18.68 -10.83 3.14
N GLY A 193 18.56 -10.38 1.88
CA GLY A 193 18.38 -11.23 0.72
C GLY A 193 16.99 -11.89 0.63
N LEU A 194 16.00 -11.34 1.35
CA LEU A 194 14.63 -11.84 1.31
C LEU A 194 13.85 -11.21 0.16
N HIS A 195 12.91 -11.96 -0.38
CA HIS A 195 11.96 -11.49 -1.40
C HIS A 195 10.77 -10.77 -0.74
N THR A 196 10.28 -9.71 -1.36
CA THR A 196 9.23 -8.83 -0.80
C THR A 196 8.20 -8.43 -1.85
N ALA A 197 6.94 -8.30 -1.46
CA ALA A 197 5.88 -7.85 -2.36
C ALA A 197 4.85 -6.98 -1.63
N TRP A 198 4.10 -6.15 -2.34
CA TRP A 198 3.03 -5.34 -1.76
C TRP A 198 2.00 -4.93 -2.81
N SER A 199 0.73 -4.80 -2.42
CA SER A 199 -0.29 -4.22 -3.28
C SER A 199 -0.97 -3.01 -2.64
N ASP A 200 -1.14 -1.94 -3.41
CA ASP A 200 -1.75 -0.69 -2.94
C ASP A 200 -2.66 -0.04 -3.98
N LYS A 201 -3.18 1.16 -3.67
CA LYS A 201 -4.25 1.82 -4.41
C LYS A 201 -3.87 2.91 -5.42
N HIS A 202 -2.60 3.33 -5.39
CA HIS A 202 -2.01 4.34 -6.27
C HIS A 202 -0.56 3.97 -6.54
N VAL A 203 -0.04 4.33 -7.71
CA VAL A 203 1.39 4.16 -8.00
C VAL A 203 2.28 5.02 -7.10
N ALA A 204 1.72 6.08 -6.50
CA ALA A 204 2.39 6.90 -5.49
C ALA A 204 2.84 6.13 -4.24
N TYR A 205 2.23 4.97 -3.97
CA TYR A 205 2.71 4.05 -2.94
C TYR A 205 4.02 3.35 -3.28
N ASP A 206 4.65 3.68 -4.42
CA ASP A 206 6.09 3.53 -4.62
C ASP A 206 6.90 3.95 -3.38
N LEU A 207 6.38 4.87 -2.56
CA LEU A 207 6.84 5.16 -1.20
C LEU A 207 7.34 3.93 -0.41
N VAL A 208 6.63 2.80 -0.46
CA VAL A 208 6.96 1.61 0.35
C VAL A 208 8.28 0.93 -0.07
N ASN A 209 8.80 1.25 -1.26
CA ASN A 209 10.14 0.83 -1.69
C ASN A 209 11.26 1.38 -0.79
N GLY A 210 10.98 2.46 -0.05
CA GLY A 210 11.96 3.14 0.79
C GLY A 210 13.07 3.86 -0.01
N PRO A 211 14.00 4.56 0.66
CA PRO A 211 14.92 5.49 -0.02
C PRO A 211 15.81 4.86 -1.10
N SER A 212 16.09 3.55 -1.02
CA SER A 212 16.84 2.84 -2.08
C SER A 212 16.04 2.65 -3.37
N GLY A 213 14.71 2.73 -3.30
CA GLY A 213 13.83 2.40 -4.42
C GLY A 213 13.78 0.91 -4.75
N THR A 214 14.28 0.03 -3.88
CA THR A 214 14.40 -1.42 -4.15
C THR A 214 13.84 -2.29 -3.04
N GLY A 215 13.13 -1.68 -2.10
CA GLY A 215 12.53 -2.37 -0.96
C GLY A 215 11.55 -3.47 -1.39
N VAL A 216 10.72 -3.22 -2.41
CA VAL A 216 9.70 -4.17 -2.87
C VAL A 216 10.12 -4.74 -4.23
N ASP A 217 10.19 -6.07 -4.32
CA ASP A 217 10.48 -6.73 -5.60
C ASP A 217 9.27 -6.69 -6.53
N ASP A 218 8.07 -6.88 -5.98
CA ASP A 218 6.81 -6.86 -6.72
C ASP A 218 5.76 -5.95 -6.05
N LEU A 219 5.58 -4.75 -6.61
CA LEU A 219 4.65 -3.73 -6.17
C LEU A 219 3.51 -3.57 -7.17
N PHE A 220 2.38 -4.23 -6.91
CA PHE A 220 1.18 -4.20 -7.73
C PHE A 220 0.21 -3.11 -7.24
N ALA A 221 0.18 -1.96 -7.91
CA ALA A 221 -0.60 -0.79 -7.48
C ALA A 221 -1.56 -0.28 -8.59
N PRO A 222 -2.70 -0.96 -8.83
CA PRO A 222 -3.73 -0.44 -9.73
C PRO A 222 -4.37 0.85 -9.20
N GLU A 223 -4.94 1.67 -10.06
CA GLU A 223 -5.46 3.00 -9.71
C GLU A 223 -6.94 2.96 -9.31
N ILE A 224 -7.25 3.26 -8.05
CA ILE A 224 -8.62 3.25 -7.51
C ILE A 224 -9.46 4.47 -7.90
N ASN A 225 -8.84 5.61 -8.21
CA ASN A 225 -9.52 6.82 -8.66
C ASN A 225 -9.75 6.86 -10.18
N SER A 226 -9.44 5.77 -10.88
CA SER A 226 -9.69 5.61 -12.30
C SER A 226 -11.15 5.36 -12.66
N LEU A 227 -11.48 5.53 -13.94
CA LEU A 227 -12.85 5.40 -14.43
C LEU A 227 -13.29 3.94 -14.47
N VAL A 228 -14.46 3.66 -13.91
CA VAL A 228 -15.09 2.33 -13.98
C VAL A 228 -15.62 2.07 -15.40
N PRO A 229 -15.38 0.88 -15.99
CA PRO A 229 -15.84 0.55 -17.34
C PRO A 229 -17.37 0.57 -17.50
N THR A 230 -17.83 0.84 -18.72
CA THR A 230 -19.25 0.87 -19.12
C THR A 230 -19.80 -0.54 -19.40
N ASP A 231 -19.80 -1.43 -18.40
CA ASP A 231 -20.31 -2.82 -18.51
C ASP A 231 -21.02 -3.27 -17.20
N THR A 232 -21.60 -4.47 -17.18
CA THR A 232 -22.19 -5.09 -15.98
C THR A 232 -21.15 -5.85 -15.17
N LEU A 233 -21.13 -5.65 -13.86
CA LEU A 233 -20.30 -6.43 -12.95
C LEU A 233 -20.98 -7.78 -12.66
N ASP A 234 -20.47 -8.86 -13.26
CA ASP A 234 -20.97 -10.24 -13.07
C ASP A 234 -22.49 -10.39 -13.32
N GLY A 235 -23.00 -9.65 -14.31
CA GLY A 235 -24.42 -9.65 -14.67
C GLY A 235 -25.33 -8.91 -13.70
N LEU A 236 -24.77 -8.27 -12.67
CA LEU A 236 -25.52 -7.38 -11.78
C LEU A 236 -25.58 -5.97 -12.39
N PRO A 237 -26.76 -5.31 -12.35
CA PRO A 237 -26.85 -3.91 -12.68
C PRO A 237 -26.03 -3.12 -11.66
N THR A 238 -25.17 -2.24 -12.14
CA THR A 238 -24.34 -1.44 -11.28
C THR A 238 -25.13 -0.18 -10.87
N PRO A 239 -25.22 0.14 -9.57
CA PRO A 239 -26.05 1.24 -9.08
C PRO A 239 -25.61 2.64 -9.54
N TYR A 240 -24.35 2.79 -9.98
CA TYR A 240 -23.75 4.06 -10.39
C TYR A 240 -23.36 4.07 -11.88
N GLY A 241 -23.39 5.26 -12.47
CA GLY A 241 -23.06 5.46 -13.88
C GLY A 241 -21.59 5.16 -14.15
N ALA A 242 -21.32 4.53 -15.28
CA ALA A 242 -19.95 4.35 -15.75
C ALA A 242 -19.28 5.72 -16.04
N GLY A 243 -17.97 5.80 -15.79
CA GLY A 243 -17.23 7.07 -15.80
C GLY A 243 -17.12 7.77 -14.44
N ASP A 244 -17.64 7.16 -13.38
CA ASP A 244 -17.27 7.50 -11.99
C ASP A 244 -16.06 6.69 -11.53
N ASP A 245 -15.42 7.11 -10.43
CA ASP A 245 -14.31 6.37 -9.81
C ASP A 245 -14.77 5.13 -9.01
N TRP A 246 -13.85 4.20 -8.74
CA TRP A 246 -14.15 2.93 -8.04
C TRP A 246 -14.61 3.12 -6.58
N THR A 247 -14.51 4.33 -6.03
CA THR A 247 -14.91 4.66 -4.65
C THR A 247 -16.36 5.12 -4.55
N LYS A 248 -17.03 5.39 -5.68
CA LYS A 248 -18.45 5.83 -5.69
C LYS A 248 -19.44 4.70 -5.44
N ASP A 249 -19.02 3.45 -5.55
CA ASP A 249 -19.83 2.27 -5.26
C ASP A 249 -18.99 1.24 -4.52
N ASN A 250 -19.50 0.74 -3.40
CA ASN A 250 -18.78 -0.27 -2.64
C ASN A 250 -18.71 -1.63 -3.38
N LEU A 251 -19.62 -1.93 -4.32
CA LEU A 251 -19.49 -3.12 -5.18
C LEU A 251 -18.31 -2.99 -6.13
N TYR A 252 -18.05 -1.81 -6.68
CA TYR A 252 -16.85 -1.53 -7.47
C TYR A 252 -15.60 -1.63 -6.61
N THR A 253 -15.61 -1.05 -5.41
CA THR A 253 -14.46 -1.15 -4.50
C THR A 253 -14.18 -2.61 -4.10
N GLN A 254 -15.21 -3.44 -3.89
CA GLN A 254 -15.04 -4.87 -3.62
C GLN A 254 -14.41 -5.62 -4.81
N PHE A 255 -14.87 -5.33 -6.03
CA PHE A 255 -14.21 -5.87 -7.23
C PHE A 255 -12.75 -5.44 -7.31
N TYR A 256 -12.48 -4.15 -7.11
CA TYR A 256 -11.13 -3.59 -7.15
C TYR A 256 -10.21 -4.25 -6.11
N ASP A 257 -10.65 -4.36 -4.85
CA ASP A 257 -9.90 -5.06 -3.80
C ASP A 257 -9.71 -6.55 -4.15
N SER A 258 -10.65 -7.19 -4.84
CA SER A 258 -10.51 -8.59 -5.25
C SER A 258 -9.35 -8.82 -6.24
N LEU A 259 -9.00 -7.82 -7.07
CA LEU A 259 -7.84 -7.89 -7.94
C LEU A 259 -6.54 -7.95 -7.12
N LYS A 260 -6.44 -7.09 -6.10
CA LYS A 260 -5.29 -7.06 -5.19
C LYS A 260 -5.21 -8.34 -4.32
N VAL A 261 -6.35 -8.88 -3.90
CA VAL A 261 -6.40 -10.18 -3.20
C VAL A 261 -5.83 -11.29 -4.09
N GLN A 262 -6.16 -11.30 -5.38
CA GLN A 262 -5.62 -12.30 -6.31
C GLN A 262 -4.09 -12.19 -6.44
N ALA A 263 -3.53 -10.97 -6.48
CA ALA A 263 -2.08 -10.77 -6.44
C ALA A 263 -1.46 -11.36 -5.15
N VAL A 264 -2.07 -11.11 -3.99
CA VAL A 264 -1.62 -11.69 -2.70
C VAL A 264 -1.69 -13.22 -2.70
N LEU A 265 -2.72 -13.81 -3.30
CA LEU A 265 -2.83 -15.26 -3.44
C LEU A 265 -1.77 -15.83 -4.39
N ASN A 266 -1.49 -15.15 -5.50
CA ASN A 266 -0.43 -15.55 -6.43
C ASN A 266 0.94 -15.55 -5.74
N TRP A 267 1.26 -14.51 -4.96
CA TRP A 267 2.45 -14.47 -4.11
C TRP A 267 2.50 -15.61 -3.09
N ALA A 268 1.39 -15.89 -2.42
CA ALA A 268 1.29 -17.00 -1.46
C ALA A 268 1.54 -18.36 -2.12
N HIS A 269 1.24 -18.49 -3.42
CA HIS A 269 1.55 -19.67 -4.23
C HIS A 269 2.96 -19.69 -4.83
N GLY A 270 3.78 -18.67 -4.54
CA GLY A 270 5.17 -18.55 -4.99
C GLY A 270 5.32 -18.04 -6.42
N GLY A 271 4.30 -17.40 -6.97
CA GLY A 271 4.40 -16.62 -8.20
C GLY A 271 4.58 -15.13 -7.93
N ASP A 272 4.75 -14.36 -8.99
CA ASP A 272 4.60 -12.90 -9.01
C ASP A 272 3.10 -12.54 -9.00
N HIS A 273 2.75 -11.25 -8.99
CA HIS A 273 1.35 -10.81 -8.91
C HIS A 273 0.49 -11.32 -10.08
N ASP A 274 1.12 -11.62 -11.22
CA ASP A 274 0.51 -12.20 -12.43
C ASP A 274 0.36 -13.73 -12.39
N GLY A 275 0.89 -14.37 -11.34
CA GLY A 275 0.89 -15.81 -11.17
C GLY A 275 2.04 -16.53 -11.89
N THR A 276 2.93 -15.81 -12.56
CA THR A 276 4.16 -16.38 -13.14
C THR A 276 5.04 -16.93 -12.01
N PRO A 277 5.46 -18.21 -12.04
CA PRO A 277 6.27 -18.78 -10.97
C PRO A 277 7.58 -18.01 -10.75
N ASN A 278 7.82 -17.56 -9.52
CA ASN A 278 9.03 -16.84 -9.15
C ASN A 278 10.06 -17.83 -8.56
N PRO A 279 11.31 -17.88 -9.08
CA PRO A 279 12.37 -18.75 -8.53
C PRO A 279 12.71 -18.50 -7.05
N ALA A 280 12.45 -17.30 -6.52
CA ALA A 280 12.60 -16.98 -5.11
C ALA A 280 11.48 -17.58 -4.24
N GLY A 281 10.39 -18.05 -4.84
CA GLY A 281 9.19 -18.53 -4.17
C GLY A 281 8.38 -17.40 -3.53
N ALA A 282 7.53 -17.76 -2.57
CA ALA A 282 6.66 -16.79 -1.90
C ALA A 282 7.48 -15.72 -1.14
N PRO A 283 7.08 -14.43 -1.18
CA PRO A 283 7.81 -13.37 -0.48
C PRO A 283 7.86 -13.60 1.03
N ALA A 284 8.94 -13.18 1.68
CA ALA A 284 9.09 -13.26 3.13
C ALA A 284 8.19 -12.24 3.86
N ILE A 285 7.95 -11.08 3.25
CA ILE A 285 6.98 -10.08 3.72
C ILE A 285 6.14 -9.67 2.51
N TYR A 286 4.82 -9.82 2.61
CA TYR A 286 3.89 -9.38 1.58
C TYR A 286 2.53 -9.01 2.14
N GLY A 287 1.68 -8.41 1.31
CA GLY A 287 0.39 -7.94 1.80
C GLY A 287 -0.29 -6.95 0.89
N MET A 288 -1.34 -6.33 1.41
CA MET A 288 -2.09 -5.31 0.70
C MET A 288 -2.83 -4.38 1.64
N ASN A 289 -3.33 -3.27 1.10
CA ASN A 289 -4.41 -2.52 1.71
C ASN A 289 -5.79 -2.92 1.15
N PHE A 290 -6.83 -2.90 1.98
CA PHE A 290 -8.24 -2.96 1.58
C PHE A 290 -8.86 -1.57 1.63
N GLN A 291 -9.75 -1.27 0.68
CA GLN A 291 -10.41 0.02 0.54
C GLN A 291 -11.92 -0.04 0.82
N THR A 292 -12.55 -1.21 0.67
CA THR A 292 -14.00 -1.39 0.76
C THR A 292 -14.62 -0.91 2.08
N VAL A 293 -13.93 -1.01 3.21
CA VAL A 293 -14.46 -0.53 4.50
C VAL A 293 -14.51 1.01 4.52
N SER A 294 -13.41 1.65 4.12
CA SER A 294 -13.29 3.11 3.98
C SER A 294 -14.36 3.69 3.06
N THR A 295 -14.57 3.07 1.89
CA THR A 295 -15.57 3.56 0.92
C THR A 295 -16.99 3.35 1.45
N ALA A 296 -17.30 2.17 2.01
CA ALA A 296 -18.62 1.90 2.61
C ALA A 296 -19.01 2.89 3.72
N GLN A 297 -18.04 3.36 4.52
CA GLN A 297 -18.31 4.37 5.56
C GLN A 297 -18.56 5.77 5.00
N LYS A 298 -17.95 6.11 3.86
CA LYS A 298 -18.05 7.43 3.23
C LYS A 298 -19.28 7.55 2.33
N LEU A 299 -19.75 6.43 1.78
CA LEU A 299 -20.93 6.39 0.94
C LEU A 299 -22.19 6.66 1.77
N ASN A 300 -22.94 7.69 1.36
CA ASN A 300 -24.19 8.04 2.01
C ASN A 300 -25.28 7.08 1.54
N PHE A 301 -25.62 6.08 2.34
CA PHE A 301 -26.80 5.26 2.13
C PHE A 301 -28.04 6.00 2.65
N SER A 302 -28.49 7.00 1.90
CA SER A 302 -29.78 7.67 2.11
C SER A 302 -30.84 7.17 1.15
#